data_AF-A0AAV3WEQ7-F1
#
_entry.id   AF-A0AAV3WEQ7-F1
#
_cell.length_a   1.000
_cell.length_b   1.000
_cell.length_c   1.000
_cell.angle_alpha   90.00
_cell.angle_beta   90.00
_cell.angle_gamma   90.00
#
_symmetry.space_group_name_H-M   'P 1'
#
loop_
_entity.id
_entity.type
_entity.pdbx_description
1 polymer ?
#
loop_
_entity_poly.entity_id
_entity_poly.type
_entity_poly.pdbx_seq_one_letter_code
_entity_poly.pdbx_strand_id
1 'polypeptide(L)'
;MPNLALKQVFQHIKQQTPLVVRLVSLAFQSAFNHAYLNPELHRQLKEIDIHLSTHAYFAGDVFSYADILMWFQLYAASYATPQFAQYKAIQHYFTQIQSRPAFSAAMGHGHWSASYFEHYWSITQ
;
A
#
# COMPACT_ATOMS: atom_id res chain seq x y z
N MET A 1 33.31 3.25 22.62
CA MET A 1 32.76 4.46 21.98
C MET A 1 32.39 4.17 20.52
N PRO A 2 31.14 3.77 20.24
CA PRO A 2 30.67 3.31 18.92
C PRO A 2 30.28 4.43 17.94
N ASN A 3 30.64 5.69 18.21
CA ASN A 3 30.12 6.86 17.47
C ASN A 3 31.04 7.35 16.33
N LEU A 4 32.19 6.72 16.11
CA LEU A 4 33.10 7.08 15.01
C LEU A 4 32.83 6.27 13.73
N ALA A 5 32.44 5.00 13.84
CA ALA A 5 32.08 4.16 12.68
C ALA A 5 30.79 4.65 12.00
N LEU A 6 29.78 5.07 12.77
CA LEU A 6 28.56 5.68 12.23
C LEU A 6 28.86 6.96 11.42
N LYS A 7 29.79 7.81 11.88
CA LYS A 7 30.11 9.07 11.21
C LYS A 7 30.81 8.87 9.84
N GLN A 8 31.65 7.84 9.71
CA GLN A 8 32.32 7.51 8.44
C GLN A 8 31.36 6.89 7.40
N VAL A 9 30.41 6.05 7.83
CA VAL A 9 29.39 5.47 6.94
C VAL A 9 28.42 6.56 6.44
N PHE A 10 28.03 7.51 7.31
CA PHE A 10 27.13 8.61 6.91
C PHE A 10 27.78 9.61 5.95
N GLN A 11 29.10 9.81 5.97
CA GLN A 11 29.78 10.68 5.01
C GLN A 11 29.95 10.05 3.62
N HIS A 12 30.07 8.71 3.52
CA HIS A 12 30.27 8.05 2.22
C HIS A 12 28.98 7.88 1.40
N ILE A 13 27.80 7.79 2.03
CA ILE A 13 26.52 7.59 1.32
C ILE A 13 26.05 8.88 0.61
N LYS A 14 26.50 10.06 1.04
CA LYS A 14 26.03 11.34 0.48
C LYS A 14 26.79 11.79 -0.80
N GLN A 15 27.93 11.18 -1.13
CA GLN A 15 28.85 11.73 -2.13
C GLN A 15 28.96 10.97 -3.46
N GLN A 16 28.37 9.78 -3.64
CA GLN A 16 28.51 9.03 -4.91
C GLN A 16 27.26 8.26 -5.35
N THR A 17 26.14 8.96 -5.54
CA THR A 17 25.06 8.43 -6.40
C THR A 17 25.04 9.26 -7.70
N PRO A 18 25.55 8.72 -8.82
CA PRO A 18 25.57 9.44 -10.08
C PRO A 18 24.15 9.71 -10.58
N LEU A 19 23.91 10.92 -11.07
CA LEU A 19 22.62 11.40 -11.59
C LEU A 19 22.02 10.49 -12.69
N VAL A 20 22.85 9.68 -13.35
CA VAL A 20 22.50 8.78 -14.47
C VAL A 20 21.87 7.47 -14.00
N VAL A 21 22.24 6.93 -12.83
CA VAL A 21 21.68 5.64 -12.32
C VAL A 21 20.24 5.83 -11.84
N ARG A 22 19.90 7.02 -11.33
CA ARG A 22 18.54 7.41 -10.92
C ARG A 22 17.54 7.25 -12.07
N LEU A 23 17.93 7.53 -13.31
CA LEU A 23 17.07 7.44 -14.49
C LEU A 23 16.80 5.98 -14.90
N VAL A 24 17.79 5.09 -14.77
CA VAL A 24 17.65 3.67 -15.09
C VAL A 24 16.76 2.95 -14.07
N SER A 25 16.88 3.26 -12.78
CA SER A 25 16.01 2.71 -11.73
C SER A 25 14.54 3.17 -11.84
N LEU A 26 14.28 4.40 -12.30
CA LEU A 26 12.92 4.91 -12.49
C LEU A 26 12.26 4.31 -13.74
N ALA A 27 12.99 4.19 -14.85
CA ALA A 27 12.47 3.57 -16.07
C ALA A 27 12.24 2.06 -15.91
N PHE A 28 13.09 1.36 -15.13
CA PHE A 28 12.93 -0.07 -14.86
C PHE A 28 11.82 -0.35 -13.82
N GLN A 29 11.67 0.48 -12.77
CA GLN A 29 10.50 0.41 -11.87
C GLN A 29 9.20 0.71 -12.61
N SER A 30 9.18 1.74 -13.46
CA SER A 30 8.01 2.09 -14.27
C SER A 30 7.65 0.97 -15.26
N ALA A 31 8.63 0.40 -15.98
CA ALA A 31 8.39 -0.70 -16.92
C ALA A 31 8.01 -2.03 -16.25
N PHE A 32 8.57 -2.34 -15.08
CA PHE A 32 8.21 -3.54 -14.30
C PHE A 32 6.83 -3.40 -13.62
N ASN A 33 6.52 -2.21 -13.10
CA ASN A 33 5.18 -1.86 -12.61
C ASN A 33 4.14 -1.97 -13.73
N HIS A 34 4.45 -1.44 -14.91
CA HIS A 34 3.49 -1.34 -16.00
C HIS A 34 3.27 -2.66 -16.76
N ALA A 35 4.32 -3.47 -16.96
CA ALA A 35 4.26 -4.70 -17.78
C ALA A 35 3.96 -5.98 -16.99
N TYR A 36 4.26 -6.03 -15.67
CA TYR A 36 4.11 -7.25 -14.86
C TYR A 36 3.22 -7.07 -13.64
N LEU A 37 3.34 -5.95 -12.92
CA LEU A 37 2.58 -5.74 -11.69
C LEU A 37 1.13 -5.34 -11.96
N ASN A 38 0.83 -4.53 -12.99
CA ASN A 38 -0.55 -4.11 -13.25
C ASN A 38 -1.53 -5.25 -13.63
N PRO A 39 -1.16 -6.20 -14.52
CA PRO A 39 -2.03 -7.35 -14.84
C PRO A 39 -2.19 -8.31 -13.66
N GLU A 40 -1.10 -8.56 -12.94
CA GLU A 40 -1.11 -9.45 -11.78
C GLU A 40 -1.88 -8.82 -10.60
N LEU A 41 -1.74 -7.53 -10.38
CA LEU A 41 -2.51 -6.78 -9.40
C LEU A 41 -4.01 -6.78 -9.76
N HIS A 42 -4.37 -6.60 -11.03
CA HIS A 42 -5.77 -6.76 -11.46
C HIS A 42 -6.30 -8.17 -11.21
N ARG A 43 -5.49 -9.20 -11.46
CA ARG A 43 -5.84 -10.61 -11.20
C ARG A 43 -6.08 -10.82 -9.69
N GLN A 44 -5.14 -10.37 -8.86
CA GLN A 44 -5.23 -10.49 -7.40
C GLN A 44 -6.43 -9.72 -6.85
N LEU A 45 -6.65 -8.48 -7.27
CA LEU A 45 -7.83 -7.70 -6.86
C LEU A 45 -9.13 -8.38 -7.28
N LYS A 46 -9.17 -9.00 -8.47
CA LYS A 46 -10.34 -9.76 -8.92
C LYS A 46 -10.57 -10.99 -8.03
N GLU A 47 -9.53 -11.74 -7.69
CA GLU A 47 -9.64 -12.90 -6.79
C GLU A 47 -10.10 -12.49 -5.38
N ILE A 48 -9.55 -11.38 -4.86
CA ILE A 48 -9.96 -10.82 -3.58
C ILE A 48 -11.42 -10.35 -3.61
N ASP A 49 -11.84 -9.67 -4.67
CA ASP A 49 -13.23 -9.22 -4.83
C ASP A 49 -14.20 -10.40 -4.90
N ILE A 50 -13.83 -11.48 -5.61
CA ILE A 50 -14.61 -12.73 -5.63
C ILE A 50 -14.68 -13.34 -4.23
N HIS A 51 -13.57 -13.44 -3.51
CA HIS A 51 -13.55 -13.97 -2.14
C HIS A 51 -14.46 -13.16 -1.22
N LEU A 52 -14.32 -11.83 -1.21
CA LEU A 52 -15.12 -10.93 -0.39
C LEU A 52 -16.58 -10.80 -0.85
N SER A 53 -16.93 -11.27 -2.05
CA SER A 53 -18.33 -11.36 -2.49
C SER A 53 -19.09 -12.49 -1.79
N THR A 54 -18.36 -13.47 -1.23
CA THR A 54 -18.92 -14.65 -0.57
C THR A 54 -18.60 -14.71 0.92
N HIS A 55 -17.60 -13.98 1.39
CA HIS A 55 -17.18 -13.92 2.80
C HIS A 55 -17.15 -12.48 3.31
N ALA A 56 -17.50 -12.29 4.58
CA ALA A 56 -17.46 -10.96 5.18
C ALA A 56 -16.03 -10.41 5.38
N TYR A 57 -15.03 -11.30 5.55
CA TYR A 57 -13.64 -10.97 5.86
C TYR A 57 -12.65 -11.91 5.16
N PHE A 58 -11.35 -11.62 5.25
CA PHE A 58 -10.31 -12.41 4.60
C PHE A 58 -10.18 -13.85 5.14
N ALA A 59 -10.50 -14.06 6.41
CA ALA A 59 -10.44 -15.38 7.06
C ALA A 59 -11.83 -16.05 7.21
N GLY A 60 -12.80 -15.65 6.38
CA GLY A 60 -14.19 -16.14 6.44
C GLY A 60 -15.13 -15.09 7.01
N ASP A 61 -16.06 -15.49 7.88
CA ASP A 61 -17.11 -14.58 8.39
C ASP A 61 -16.73 -13.85 9.69
N VAL A 62 -15.55 -14.14 10.24
CA VAL A 62 -15.05 -13.54 11.47
C VAL A 62 -13.83 -12.68 11.18
N PHE A 63 -13.87 -11.43 11.68
CA PHE A 63 -12.75 -10.51 11.58
C PHE A 63 -11.50 -11.07 12.26
N SER A 64 -10.36 -10.94 11.61
CA SER A 64 -9.10 -11.54 12.05
C SER A 64 -7.89 -10.64 11.80
N TYR A 65 -6.71 -11.10 12.22
CA TYR A 65 -5.45 -10.42 11.91
C TYR A 65 -5.19 -10.30 10.39
N ALA A 66 -5.76 -11.18 9.57
CA ALA A 66 -5.64 -11.08 8.12
C ALA A 66 -6.22 -9.75 7.62
N ASP A 67 -7.36 -9.31 8.18
CA ASP A 67 -8.01 -8.06 7.78
C ASP A 67 -7.20 -6.83 8.18
N ILE A 68 -6.53 -6.88 9.33
CA ILE A 68 -5.65 -5.80 9.78
C ILE A 68 -4.46 -5.65 8.81
N LEU A 69 -3.87 -6.77 8.38
CA LEU A 69 -2.75 -6.77 7.45
C LEU A 69 -3.17 -6.34 6.03
N MET A 70 -4.35 -6.76 5.59
CA MET A 70 -4.80 -6.57 4.21
C MET A 70 -5.45 -5.21 3.97
N TRP A 71 -6.07 -4.59 4.98
CA TRP A 71 -6.81 -3.33 4.80
C TRP A 71 -5.95 -2.23 4.17
N PHE A 72 -4.74 -1.99 4.69
CA PHE A 72 -3.86 -0.94 4.17
C PHE A 72 -3.37 -1.24 2.75
N GLN A 73 -3.05 -2.50 2.46
CA GLN A 73 -2.59 -2.93 1.13
C GLN A 73 -3.66 -2.68 0.07
N LEU A 74 -4.91 -3.04 0.37
CA LEU A 74 -6.05 -2.75 -0.49
C LEU A 74 -6.32 -1.24 -0.60
N TYR A 75 -6.20 -0.50 0.50
CA TYR A 75 -6.40 0.95 0.49
C TYR A 75 -5.36 1.62 -0.42
N ALA A 76 -4.09 1.25 -0.33
CA ALA A 76 -3.06 1.74 -1.25
C ALA A 76 -3.30 1.30 -2.70
N ALA A 77 -3.74 0.06 -2.93
CA ALA A 77 -4.10 -0.42 -4.27
C ALA A 77 -5.22 0.42 -4.91
N SER A 78 -6.12 1.01 -4.12
CA SER A 78 -7.18 1.90 -4.64
C SER A 78 -6.66 3.20 -5.25
N TYR A 79 -5.51 3.70 -4.78
CA TYR A 79 -4.83 4.86 -5.36
C TYR A 79 -3.93 4.49 -6.53
N ALA A 80 -3.40 3.27 -6.56
CA ALA A 80 -2.53 2.80 -7.64
C ALA A 80 -3.30 2.27 -8.86
N THR A 81 -4.58 1.92 -8.72
CA THR A 81 -5.34 1.22 -9.76
C THR A 81 -6.41 2.11 -10.39
N PRO A 82 -6.26 2.46 -11.68
CA PRO A 82 -7.36 3.08 -12.42
C PRO A 82 -8.60 2.17 -12.40
N GLN A 83 -9.79 2.73 -12.18
CA GLN A 83 -11.06 1.99 -12.13
C GLN A 83 -11.20 1.02 -10.95
N PHE A 84 -10.48 1.22 -9.84
CA PHE A 84 -10.64 0.40 -8.63
C PHE A 84 -12.09 0.31 -8.10
N ALA A 85 -12.92 1.32 -8.39
CA ALA A 85 -14.34 1.32 -8.06
C ALA A 85 -15.14 0.14 -8.68
N GLN A 86 -14.59 -0.58 -9.66
CA GLN A 86 -15.22 -1.77 -10.24
C GLN A 86 -15.32 -2.95 -9.25
N TYR A 87 -14.43 -3.01 -8.24
CA TYR A 87 -14.36 -4.08 -7.25
C TYR A 87 -15.34 -3.83 -6.09
N LYS A 88 -16.62 -4.12 -6.33
CA LYS A 88 -17.73 -3.75 -5.43
C LYS A 88 -17.67 -4.44 -4.07
N ALA A 89 -17.22 -5.69 -4.00
CA ALA A 89 -17.12 -6.40 -2.73
C ALA A 89 -15.98 -5.84 -1.88
N ILE A 90 -14.87 -5.42 -2.51
CA ILE A 90 -13.80 -4.69 -1.82
C ILE A 90 -14.31 -3.34 -1.28
N GLN A 91 -15.12 -2.61 -2.04
CA GLN A 91 -15.73 -1.35 -1.55
C GLN A 91 -16.64 -1.58 -0.35
N HIS A 92 -17.45 -2.64 -0.38
CA HIS A 92 -18.30 -3.03 0.75
C HIS A 92 -17.46 -3.39 1.98
N TYR A 93 -16.39 -4.17 1.79
CA TYR A 93 -15.44 -4.53 2.84
C TYR A 93 -14.80 -3.31 3.51
N PHE A 94 -14.42 -2.27 2.76
CA PHE A 94 -13.91 -1.02 3.35
C PHE A 94 -14.93 -0.36 4.26
N THR A 95 -16.17 -0.23 3.78
CA THR A 95 -17.26 0.35 4.57
C THR A 95 -17.45 -0.46 5.87
N GLN A 96 -17.45 -1.78 5.76
CA GLN A 96 -17.63 -2.68 6.89
C GLN A 96 -16.51 -2.51 7.94
N ILE A 97 -15.23 -2.53 7.54
CA ILE A 97 -14.12 -2.36 8.49
C ILE A 97 -14.10 -0.97 9.09
N GLN A 98 -14.27 0.07 8.28
CA GLN A 98 -14.20 1.46 8.73
C GLN A 98 -15.35 1.81 9.69
N SER A 99 -16.49 1.12 9.60
CA SER A 99 -17.61 1.29 10.54
C SER A 99 -17.34 0.74 11.94
N ARG A 100 -16.29 -0.07 12.15
CA ARG A 100 -16.00 -0.69 13.45
C ARG A 100 -15.51 0.38 14.44
N PRO A 101 -16.03 0.43 15.68
CA PRO A 101 -15.53 1.37 16.70
C PRO A 101 -14.02 1.24 16.97
N ALA A 102 -13.51 0.01 16.94
CA ALA A 102 -12.09 -0.27 17.10
C ALA A 102 -11.22 0.33 15.98
N PHE A 103 -11.77 0.46 14.77
CA PHE A 103 -11.06 1.11 13.66
C PHE A 103 -10.85 2.59 13.94
N SER A 104 -11.91 3.30 14.33
CA SER A 104 -11.81 4.72 14.72
C SER A 104 -10.83 4.94 15.88
N ALA A 105 -10.87 4.08 16.90
CA ALA A 105 -9.91 4.12 18.01
C ALA A 105 -8.46 3.93 17.52
N ALA A 106 -8.21 2.93 16.66
CA ALA A 106 -6.89 2.68 16.10
C ALA A 106 -6.37 3.86 15.28
N MET A 107 -7.23 4.51 14.50
CA MET A 107 -6.88 5.69 13.71
C MET A 107 -6.51 6.90 14.59
N GLY A 108 -7.24 7.09 15.70
CA GLY A 108 -6.93 8.13 16.69
C GLY A 108 -5.60 7.88 17.40
N HIS A 109 -5.35 6.65 17.86
CA HIS A 109 -4.10 6.29 18.53
C HIS A 109 -2.89 6.26 17.58
N GLY A 110 -3.10 5.84 16.33
CA GLY A 110 -2.06 5.75 15.31
C GLY A 110 -1.74 7.08 14.63
N HIS A 111 -2.42 8.18 15.01
CA HIS A 111 -2.28 9.49 14.37
C HIS A 111 -2.43 9.41 12.84
N TRP A 112 -3.37 8.59 12.36
CA TRP A 112 -3.57 8.42 10.93
C TRP A 112 -3.99 9.74 10.27
N SER A 113 -3.41 10.04 9.10
CA SER A 113 -3.76 11.19 8.28
C SER A 113 -3.97 10.77 6.83
N ALA A 114 -5.22 10.86 6.37
CA ALA A 114 -5.58 10.61 4.98
C ALA A 114 -4.92 11.63 4.04
N SER A 115 -4.84 12.90 4.44
CA SER A 115 -4.20 13.95 3.64
C SER A 115 -2.69 13.74 3.49
N TYR A 116 -2.00 13.29 4.55
CA TYR A 116 -0.58 12.93 4.47
C TYR A 116 -0.37 11.74 3.53
N PHE A 117 -1.23 10.73 3.64
CA PHE A 117 -1.20 9.57 2.75
C PHE A 117 -1.41 9.99 1.29
N GLU A 118 -2.47 10.72 0.98
CA GLU A 118 -2.75 11.22 -0.38
C GLU A 118 -1.58 12.03 -0.93
N HIS A 119 -0.98 12.90 -0.12
CA HIS A 119 0.18 13.66 -0.52
C HIS A 119 1.37 12.76 -0.88
N TYR A 120 1.67 11.76 -0.04
CA TYR A 120 2.75 10.79 -0.30
C TYR A 120 2.53 10.01 -1.60
N TRP A 121 1.30 9.53 -1.84
CA TRP A 121 0.98 8.70 -3.01
C TRP A 121 0.69 9.49 -4.29
N SER A 122 0.42 10.80 -4.17
CA SER A 122 0.31 11.69 -5.33
C SER A 122 1.65 11.91 -6.06
N ILE A 123 2.78 11.70 -5.37
CA ILE A 123 4.13 11.83 -5.93
C ILE A 123 4.52 10.57 -6.75
N THR A 124 3.81 9.47 -6.55
CA THR A 124 4.10 8.16 -7.17
C THR A 124 3.20 7.79 -8.36
N GLN A 125 2.20 8.63 -8.69
CA GLN A 125 1.44 8.52 -9.95
C GLN A 125 2.18 9.23 -11.09
#